data_AF-A0A642V2K6-F1
#
_entry.id   AF-A0A642V2K6-F1
#
_cell.length_a   1.000
_cell.length_b   1.000
_cell.length_c   1.000
_cell.angle_alpha   90.00
_cell.angle_beta   90.00
_cell.angle_gamma   90.00
#
_symmetry.space_group_name_H-M   'P 1'
#
loop_
_entity.id
_entity.type
_entity.pdbx_description
1 polymer ?
#
loop_
_entity_poly.entity_id
_entity_poly.type
_entity_poly.pdbx_seq_one_letter_code
_entity_poly.pdbx_strand_id
1 'polypeptide(L)'
;MNADKIKDVGEERLPSYNETIASSNTTVPPPEYGSSSEATQMYEGLRFQKFGSVPDKERVICHLKLLRLFYNLRTDVENMDGLFDLYDEDTELGDLEKDDRPRMTVREKRWEAYVYAAVDRFELWWEKAVVRGSRRVGVQSIKDELKYDLEPSNGFLSLTYLPPLDVVMVWHAFMTNPRMYAEECFKSRVRNIWNEDFPWGMLDMVVDSEFNYNATNMDKRRFTEVTGLPWDLLDGTKFKLVECFHCSKFVHVPLVFVDREGVYQPERSYISPAYHGDCGSCKSLLTTTGCGC
;
A
#
# COMPACT_ATOMS: atom_id res chain seq x y z
N MET A 1 -27.66 -27.09 -50.39
CA MET A 1 -27.49 -25.62 -50.45
C MET A 1 -27.50 -25.08 -49.03
N ASN A 2 -26.62 -24.10 -48.81
CA ASN A 2 -26.45 -23.24 -47.64
C ASN A 2 -25.59 -23.77 -46.48
N ALA A 3 -24.32 -23.34 -46.58
CA ALA A 3 -23.39 -23.04 -45.51
C ALA A 3 -23.88 -21.88 -44.62
N ASP A 4 -23.05 -21.56 -43.61
CA ASP A 4 -23.13 -20.47 -42.61
C ASP A 4 -23.74 -20.90 -41.27
N LYS A 5 -23.10 -20.79 -40.09
CA LYS A 5 -21.98 -19.96 -39.62
C LYS A 5 -21.34 -20.63 -38.38
N ILE A 6 -20.03 -20.82 -38.39
CA ILE A 6 -19.22 -20.95 -37.17
C ILE A 6 -18.93 -19.51 -36.72
N LYS A 7 -19.30 -19.14 -35.49
CA LYS A 7 -18.94 -17.84 -34.91
C LYS A 7 -17.63 -17.96 -34.14
N ASP A 8 -16.70 -17.10 -34.55
CA ASP A 8 -15.39 -16.84 -33.99
C ASP A 8 -15.41 -16.65 -32.46
N VAL A 9 -14.45 -17.31 -31.83
CA VAL A 9 -13.90 -16.95 -30.52
C VAL A 9 -13.06 -15.70 -30.75
N GLY A 10 -13.51 -14.56 -30.23
CA GLY A 10 -12.78 -13.30 -30.33
C GLY A 10 -11.43 -13.40 -29.63
N GLU A 11 -10.35 -13.31 -30.41
CA GLU A 11 -9.00 -13.01 -29.90
C GLU A 11 -9.01 -11.63 -29.24
N GLU A 12 -8.83 -11.57 -27.93
CA GLU A 12 -8.46 -10.34 -27.22
C GLU A 12 -7.07 -9.89 -27.69
N ARG A 13 -7.02 -8.89 -28.57
CA ARG A 13 -5.78 -8.18 -28.90
C ARG A 13 -5.42 -7.21 -27.77
N LEU A 14 -4.22 -7.37 -27.23
CA LEU A 14 -3.57 -6.38 -26.37
C LEU A 14 -3.46 -5.03 -27.08
N PRO A 15 -3.55 -3.88 -26.37
CA PRO A 15 -3.43 -2.57 -26.98
C PRO A 15 -2.03 -2.36 -27.58
N SER A 16 -1.98 -2.05 -28.88
CA SER A 16 -0.77 -1.63 -29.58
C SER A 16 -0.57 -0.13 -29.40
N TYR A 17 0.46 0.27 -28.66
CA TYR A 17 0.89 1.66 -28.57
C TYR A 17 1.70 2.04 -29.81
N ASN A 18 1.03 2.61 -30.81
CA ASN A 18 1.71 3.31 -31.89
C ASN A 18 1.84 4.79 -31.50
N GLU A 19 3.07 5.23 -31.26
CA GLU A 19 3.40 6.65 -31.11
C GLU A 19 3.07 7.38 -32.40
N THR A 20 2.02 8.21 -32.37
CA THR A 20 1.74 9.16 -33.44
C THR A 20 2.11 10.54 -32.93
N ILE A 21 3.30 11.01 -33.30
CA ILE A 21 3.76 12.38 -33.03
C ILE A 21 2.93 13.32 -33.91
N ALA A 22 1.95 13.99 -33.32
CA ALA A 22 1.29 15.13 -33.94
C ALA A 22 2.02 16.41 -33.50
N SER A 23 2.78 16.99 -34.44
CA SER A 23 3.43 18.29 -34.28
C SER A 23 2.40 19.42 -34.26
N SER A 24 2.36 20.19 -33.18
CA SER A 24 1.89 21.58 -33.22
C SER A 24 2.71 22.43 -32.25
N ASN A 25 3.52 23.31 -32.84
CA ASN A 25 4.37 24.29 -32.18
C ASN A 25 3.55 25.29 -31.37
N THR A 26 3.80 25.41 -30.07
CA THR A 26 3.75 26.69 -29.35
C THR A 26 4.79 26.66 -28.25
N THR A 27 5.84 27.44 -28.43
CA THR A 27 6.97 27.61 -27.52
C THR A 27 6.56 28.37 -26.27
N VAL A 28 6.39 27.64 -25.16
CA VAL A 28 6.61 28.15 -23.81
C VAL A 28 7.60 27.17 -23.17
N PRO A 29 8.80 27.61 -22.71
CA PRO A 29 9.70 26.70 -22.04
C PRO A 29 9.04 26.18 -20.76
N PRO A 30 9.06 24.86 -20.52
CA PRO A 30 8.61 24.31 -19.24
C PRO A 30 9.39 24.97 -18.10
N PRO A 31 8.77 25.19 -16.91
CA PRO A 31 9.55 25.57 -15.74
C PRO A 31 10.65 24.52 -15.52
N GLU A 32 11.89 24.98 -15.37
CA GLU A 32 13.03 24.14 -15.02
C GLU A 32 12.74 23.44 -13.69
N TYR A 33 12.20 22.23 -13.76
CA TYR A 33 12.22 21.31 -12.64
C TYR A 33 13.68 20.96 -12.39
N GLY A 34 14.17 21.39 -11.22
CA GLY A 34 15.48 21.03 -10.71
C GLY A 34 15.77 19.55 -10.95
N SER A 35 16.96 19.31 -11.48
CA SER A 35 17.38 18.08 -12.14
C SER A 35 16.94 16.78 -11.43
N SER A 36 16.03 16.06 -12.07
CA SER A 36 15.76 14.61 -11.98
C SER A 36 17.01 13.72 -12.25
N SER A 37 18.19 14.33 -12.35
CA SER A 37 19.45 13.72 -12.75
C SER A 37 19.87 12.60 -11.80
N GLU A 38 19.67 12.75 -10.49
CA GLU A 38 20.10 11.72 -9.51
C GLU A 38 19.24 10.45 -9.59
N ALA A 39 17.92 10.60 -9.65
CA ALA A 39 17.01 9.47 -9.80
C ALA A 39 17.24 8.75 -11.14
N THR A 40 17.43 9.52 -12.21
CA THR A 40 17.69 9.00 -13.57
C THR A 40 19.04 8.27 -13.65
N GLN A 41 20.10 8.81 -13.03
CA GLN A 41 21.42 8.15 -12.96
C GLN A 41 21.40 6.87 -12.10
N MET A 42 20.51 6.78 -11.11
CA MET A 42 20.31 5.56 -10.33
C MET A 42 19.60 4.46 -11.15
N TYR A 43 18.68 4.82 -12.06
CA TYR A 43 18.13 3.86 -13.03
C TYR A 43 19.21 3.33 -13.97
N GLU A 44 20.14 4.17 -14.43
CA GLU A 44 21.29 3.72 -15.23
C GLU A 44 22.25 2.82 -14.43
N GLY A 45 22.27 2.99 -13.11
CA GLY A 45 22.98 2.15 -12.15
C GLY A 45 22.25 0.88 -11.71
N LEU A 46 21.01 0.62 -12.19
CA LEU A 46 20.30 -0.64 -11.97
C LEU A 46 21.04 -1.79 -12.64
N ARG A 47 22.04 -2.31 -11.93
CA ARG A 47 22.63 -3.61 -12.20
C ARG A 47 21.63 -4.63 -11.66
N PHE A 48 20.72 -5.09 -12.51
CA PHE A 48 20.27 -6.46 -12.34
C PHE A 48 21.55 -7.28 -12.37
N GLN A 49 21.97 -7.83 -11.24
CA GLN A 49 22.82 -9.01 -11.29
C GLN A 49 22.12 -9.91 -12.31
N LYS A 50 22.84 -10.34 -13.35
CA LYS A 50 22.33 -11.36 -14.26
C LYS A 50 22.05 -12.58 -13.39
N PHE A 51 20.89 -12.64 -12.75
CA PHE A 51 20.32 -13.86 -12.27
C PHE A 51 19.80 -14.53 -13.53
N GLY A 52 20.73 -15.20 -14.22
CA GLY A 52 20.40 -16.34 -15.06
C GLY A 52 19.90 -17.53 -14.23
N SER A 53 19.34 -17.30 -13.04
CA SER A 53 18.79 -18.33 -12.18
C SER A 53 17.30 -18.03 -11.99
N VAL A 54 16.49 -18.98 -12.44
CA VAL A 54 15.16 -19.25 -11.89
C VAL A 54 15.18 -19.01 -10.37
N PRO A 55 14.14 -18.38 -9.78
CA PRO A 55 14.08 -18.18 -8.34
C PRO A 55 14.33 -19.51 -7.62
N ASP A 56 15.12 -19.45 -6.56
CA ASP A 56 15.42 -20.63 -5.75
C ASP A 56 14.13 -21.29 -5.28
N LYS A 57 14.10 -22.64 -5.24
CA LYS A 57 12.88 -23.40 -4.96
C LYS A 57 12.26 -22.98 -3.62
N GLU A 58 13.11 -22.78 -2.63
CA GLU A 58 12.77 -22.34 -1.29
C GLU A 58 12.11 -20.95 -1.32
N ARG A 59 12.64 -20.00 -2.12
CA ARG A 59 12.02 -18.67 -2.29
C ARG A 59 10.63 -18.76 -2.90
N VAL A 60 10.44 -19.61 -3.91
CA VAL A 60 9.12 -19.83 -4.52
C VAL A 60 8.15 -20.42 -3.50
N ILE A 61 8.59 -21.39 -2.69
CA ILE A 61 7.76 -21.98 -1.63
C ILE A 61 7.36 -20.91 -0.61
N CYS A 62 8.30 -20.10 -0.13
CA CYS A 62 8.01 -19.02 0.82
C CYS A 62 7.03 -17.99 0.23
N HIS A 63 7.19 -17.63 -1.05
CA HIS A 63 6.27 -16.74 -1.73
C HIS A 63 4.86 -17.34 -1.83
N LEU A 64 4.73 -18.62 -2.19
CA LEU A 64 3.42 -19.29 -2.25
C LEU A 64 2.76 -19.40 -0.86
N LYS A 65 3.54 -19.67 0.20
CA LYS A 65 3.05 -19.63 1.59
C LYS A 65 2.52 -18.24 1.94
N LEU A 66 3.24 -17.18 1.57
CA LEU A 66 2.83 -15.81 1.81
C LEU A 66 1.55 -15.43 1.05
N LEU A 67 1.43 -15.82 -0.22
CA LEU A 67 0.20 -15.61 -0.98
C LEU A 67 -0.98 -16.36 -0.37
N ARG A 68 -0.74 -17.57 0.17
CA ARG A 68 -1.78 -18.32 0.87
C ARG A 68 -2.22 -17.61 2.15
N LEU A 69 -1.29 -16.99 2.89
CA LEU A 69 -1.63 -16.16 4.05
C LEU A 69 -2.51 -14.97 3.67
N PHE A 70 -2.18 -14.24 2.60
CA PHE A 70 -3.01 -13.12 2.15
C PHE A 70 -4.39 -13.58 1.68
N TYR A 71 -4.47 -14.73 1.04
CA TYR A 71 -5.75 -15.34 0.66
C TYR A 71 -6.61 -15.69 1.88
N ASN A 72 -6.02 -16.35 2.89
CA ASN A 72 -6.71 -16.68 4.13
C ASN A 72 -7.17 -15.39 4.84
N LEU A 73 -6.27 -14.41 4.99
CA LEU A 73 -6.58 -13.11 5.59
C LEU A 73 -7.77 -12.43 4.91
N ARG A 74 -7.76 -12.35 3.58
CA ARG A 74 -8.86 -11.80 2.80
C ARG A 74 -10.15 -12.57 3.04
N THR A 75 -10.09 -13.89 2.99
CA THR A 75 -11.26 -14.77 3.18
C THR A 75 -11.84 -14.59 4.58
N ASP A 76 -11.00 -14.50 5.62
CA ASP A 76 -11.44 -14.30 7.00
C ASP A 76 -12.14 -12.95 7.14
N VAL A 77 -11.50 -11.88 6.67
CA VAL A 77 -12.08 -10.52 6.70
C VAL A 77 -13.39 -10.46 5.93
N GLU A 78 -13.45 -11.00 4.72
CA GLU A 78 -14.67 -11.02 3.90
C GLU A 78 -15.81 -11.80 4.55
N ASN A 79 -15.53 -12.79 5.43
CA ASN A 79 -16.54 -13.57 6.13
C ASN A 79 -16.83 -13.08 7.57
N MET A 80 -16.15 -12.03 8.05
CA MET A 80 -16.45 -11.42 9.36
C MET A 80 -17.67 -10.51 9.29
N ASP A 81 -18.85 -11.09 9.47
CA ASP A 81 -20.12 -10.36 9.48
C ASP A 81 -20.15 -9.23 10.53
N GLY A 82 -20.67 -8.07 10.15
CA GLY A 82 -20.74 -6.86 10.99
C GLY A 82 -19.43 -6.07 11.14
N LEU A 83 -18.31 -6.52 10.56
CA LEU A 83 -17.06 -5.77 10.60
C LEU A 83 -17.19 -4.42 9.85
N PHE A 84 -16.73 -3.33 10.47
CA PHE A 84 -16.95 -1.94 10.03
C PHE A 84 -18.43 -1.53 9.94
N ASP A 85 -19.29 -2.18 10.73
CA ASP A 85 -20.74 -1.97 10.73
C ASP A 85 -21.40 -2.32 9.38
N LEU A 86 -20.76 -3.20 8.61
CA LEU A 86 -21.24 -3.75 7.34
C LEU A 86 -21.75 -5.18 7.56
N TYR A 87 -23.06 -5.42 7.44
CA TYR A 87 -23.67 -6.75 7.64
C TYR A 87 -24.01 -7.43 6.31
N ASP A 88 -23.85 -8.75 6.24
CA ASP A 88 -24.16 -9.54 5.04
C ASP A 88 -25.67 -9.47 4.67
N GLU A 89 -26.53 -9.13 5.63
CA GLU A 89 -27.98 -8.89 5.44
C GLU A 89 -28.26 -7.61 4.64
N ASP A 90 -27.35 -6.62 4.68
CA ASP A 90 -27.42 -5.35 3.95
C ASP A 90 -27.14 -5.62 2.45
N THR A 91 -28.06 -6.35 1.82
CA THR A 91 -27.88 -7.00 0.50
C THR A 91 -27.72 -6.00 -0.66
N GLU A 92 -27.98 -4.73 -0.40
CA GLU A 92 -27.84 -3.66 -1.36
C GLU A 92 -27.03 -2.52 -0.71
N LEU A 93 -25.74 -2.43 -1.04
CA LEU A 93 -25.00 -1.16 -1.09
C LEU A 93 -25.71 -0.30 -2.15
N GLY A 94 -26.87 0.24 -1.76
CA GLY A 94 -28.00 0.54 -2.64
C GLY A 94 -27.59 1.33 -3.87
N ASP A 95 -27.78 0.75 -5.06
CA ASP A 95 -27.66 1.37 -6.39
C ASP A 95 -26.68 2.57 -6.49
N LEU A 96 -25.51 2.44 -5.87
CA LEU A 96 -24.40 3.36 -6.04
C LEU A 96 -23.75 2.98 -7.35
N GLU A 97 -24.39 3.37 -8.45
CA GLU A 97 -23.75 3.99 -9.62
C GLU A 97 -24.74 4.03 -10.80
N LYS A 98 -24.98 5.24 -11.31
CA LYS A 98 -25.43 5.48 -12.70
C LYS A 98 -24.33 5.17 -13.73
N ASP A 99 -23.33 4.37 -13.35
CA ASP A 99 -22.10 4.12 -14.07
C ASP A 99 -21.91 2.60 -14.17
N ASP A 100 -21.37 2.16 -15.30
CA ASP A 100 -21.38 0.77 -15.80
C ASP A 100 -20.49 -0.21 -15.00
N ARG A 101 -20.24 0.05 -13.70
CA ARG A 101 -19.41 -0.81 -12.84
C ARG A 101 -20.23 -1.92 -12.20
N PRO A 102 -19.64 -3.12 -12.04
CA PRO A 102 -20.30 -4.22 -11.35
C PRO A 102 -20.65 -3.82 -9.91
N ARG A 103 -21.85 -4.18 -9.46
CA ARG A 103 -22.31 -4.03 -8.08
C ARG A 103 -21.25 -4.61 -7.12
N MET A 104 -20.65 -3.75 -6.30
CA MET A 104 -19.70 -4.18 -5.28
C MET A 104 -20.45 -4.80 -4.10
N THR A 105 -20.02 -5.98 -3.67
CA THR A 105 -20.64 -6.70 -2.55
C THR A 105 -20.23 -6.11 -1.19
N VAL A 106 -21.04 -6.35 -0.15
CA VAL A 106 -20.69 -5.96 1.23
C VAL A 106 -19.35 -6.54 1.65
N ARG A 107 -19.05 -7.77 1.23
CA ARG A 107 -17.79 -8.47 1.53
C ARG A 107 -16.59 -7.76 0.89
N GLU A 108 -16.71 -7.39 -0.38
CA GLU A 108 -15.66 -6.62 -1.07
C GLU A 108 -15.47 -5.25 -0.41
N LYS A 109 -16.55 -4.60 0.04
CA LYS A 109 -16.47 -3.32 0.74
C LYS A 109 -15.79 -3.43 2.11
N ARG A 110 -16.05 -4.52 2.84
CA ARG A 110 -15.38 -4.86 4.09
C ARG A 110 -13.89 -5.10 3.89
N TRP A 111 -13.52 -5.80 2.81
CA TRP A 111 -12.12 -5.97 2.40
C TRP A 111 -11.46 -4.64 2.02
N GLU A 112 -12.13 -3.79 1.25
CA GLU A 112 -11.64 -2.45 0.89
C GLU A 112 -11.33 -1.61 2.14
N ALA A 113 -12.26 -1.59 3.11
CA ALA A 113 -12.05 -0.88 4.37
C ALA A 113 -10.86 -1.44 5.17
N TYR A 114 -10.70 -2.77 5.19
CA TYR A 114 -9.56 -3.41 5.84
C TYR A 114 -8.23 -3.02 5.18
N VAL A 115 -8.15 -3.08 3.85
CA VAL A 115 -6.94 -2.70 3.09
C VAL A 115 -6.61 -1.22 3.32
N TYR A 116 -7.61 -0.36 3.33
CA TYR A 116 -7.43 1.07 3.61
C TYR A 116 -6.78 1.30 4.98
N ALA A 117 -7.32 0.65 6.01
CA ALA A 117 -6.75 0.68 7.35
C ALA A 117 -5.32 0.10 7.40
N ALA A 118 -5.06 -0.97 6.66
CA ALA A 118 -3.73 -1.59 6.58
C ALA A 118 -2.69 -0.64 5.95
N VAL A 119 -3.08 0.14 4.94
CA VAL A 119 -2.23 1.15 4.31
C VAL A 119 -1.84 2.22 5.32
N ASP A 120 -2.77 2.74 6.11
CA ASP A 120 -2.47 3.72 7.16
C ASP A 120 -1.48 3.17 8.20
N ARG A 121 -1.63 1.90 8.57
CA ARG A 121 -0.69 1.20 9.48
C ARG A 121 0.70 1.04 8.84
N PHE A 122 0.74 0.69 7.56
CA PHE A 122 1.97 0.56 6.79
C PHE A 122 2.71 1.90 6.68
N GLU A 123 2.04 2.99 6.33
CA GLU A 123 2.66 4.31 6.21
C GLU A 123 3.29 4.75 7.54
N LEU A 124 2.55 4.57 8.65
CA LEU A 124 3.05 4.92 9.98
C LEU A 124 4.23 4.05 10.40
N TRP A 125 4.15 2.74 10.13
CA TRP A 125 5.25 1.81 10.38
C TRP A 125 6.47 2.14 9.52
N TRP A 126 6.29 2.42 8.24
CA TRP A 126 7.36 2.81 7.33
C TRP A 126 8.06 4.08 7.83
N GLU A 127 7.31 5.13 8.16
CA GLU A 127 7.90 6.37 8.65
C GLU A 127 8.66 6.17 9.97
N LYS A 128 8.05 5.49 10.95
CA LYS A 128 8.59 5.39 12.32
C LYS A 128 9.64 4.29 12.50
N ALA A 129 9.41 3.11 11.92
CA ALA A 129 10.30 1.96 12.05
C ALA A 129 11.41 1.99 11.01
N VAL A 130 11.05 2.20 9.74
CA VAL A 130 11.97 2.05 8.61
C VAL A 130 12.79 3.33 8.42
N VAL A 131 12.12 4.47 8.21
CA VAL A 131 12.80 5.74 7.90
C VAL A 131 13.56 6.28 9.12
N ARG A 132 12.88 6.47 10.26
CA ARG A 132 13.54 6.98 11.48
C ARG A 132 14.54 6.00 12.07
N GLY A 133 14.28 4.70 11.98
CA GLY A 133 15.23 3.65 12.39
C GLY A 133 16.54 3.74 11.60
N SER A 134 16.45 3.87 10.28
CA SER A 134 17.61 4.01 9.39
C SER A 134 18.44 5.27 9.68
N ARG A 135 17.79 6.40 10.03
CA ARG A 135 18.50 7.64 10.39
C ARG A 135 19.31 7.53 11.69
N ARG A 136 18.87 6.72 12.66
CA ARG A 136 19.59 6.54 13.94
C ARG A 136 20.92 5.80 13.77
N VAL A 137 21.03 4.96 12.74
CA VAL A 137 22.27 4.20 12.42
C VAL A 137 23.32 5.10 11.74
N GLY A 138 22.92 6.24 11.16
CA GLY A 138 23.79 7.12 10.36
C GLY A 138 24.42 8.34 11.07
N VAL A 139 24.33 8.49 12.39
CA VAL A 139 24.80 9.71 13.09
C VAL A 139 26.29 9.65 13.51
N GLN A 140 26.98 8.52 13.34
CA GLN A 140 28.39 8.42 13.75
C GLN A 140 29.43 8.88 12.71
N SER A 141 29.06 9.22 11.47
CA SER A 141 30.03 9.62 10.44
C SER A 141 29.56 10.82 9.63
N ILE A 142 29.49 11.99 10.27
CA ILE A 142 29.34 13.26 9.55
C ILE A 142 30.70 13.96 9.52
N LYS A 143 31.68 13.41 8.79
CA LYS A 143 32.82 14.21 8.31
C LYS A 143 33.28 13.94 6.88
N ASP A 144 33.01 12.79 6.26
CA ASP A 144 33.71 12.42 5.02
C ASP A 144 32.86 11.82 3.87
N GLU A 145 31.64 12.30 3.60
CA GLU A 145 30.80 11.71 2.52
C GLU A 145 30.35 12.72 1.45
N LEU A 146 31.31 13.11 0.61
CA LEU A 146 31.08 13.52 -0.79
C LEU A 146 31.77 12.55 -1.78
N LYS A 147 32.14 11.35 -1.31
CA LYS A 147 32.70 10.30 -2.16
C LYS A 147 31.65 9.21 -2.36
N TYR A 148 31.40 8.92 -3.62
CA TYR A 148 30.58 7.82 -4.12
C TYR A 148 31.14 6.48 -3.63
N ASP A 149 30.81 6.05 -2.42
CA ASP A 149 30.95 4.66 -2.02
C ASP A 149 29.60 3.98 -2.24
N LEU A 150 29.46 3.40 -3.43
CA LEU A 150 28.52 2.32 -3.77
C LEU A 150 29.01 0.99 -3.17
N GLU A 151 29.59 1.04 -1.97
CA GLU A 151 29.90 -0.16 -1.20
C GLU A 151 28.58 -0.65 -0.59
N PRO A 152 28.19 -1.92 -0.77
CA PRO A 152 27.04 -2.48 -0.09
C PRO A 152 27.37 -2.53 1.41
N SER A 153 27.11 -1.45 2.13
CA SER A 153 27.12 -1.48 3.59
C SER A 153 26.14 -2.57 3.99
N ASN A 154 26.62 -3.66 4.60
CA ASN A 154 25.87 -4.84 5.03
C ASN A 154 24.42 -4.47 5.42
N GLY A 155 23.54 -4.60 4.44
CA GLY A 155 22.34 -3.77 4.35
C GLY A 155 21.10 -4.51 4.78
N PHE A 156 21.22 -5.55 5.61
CA PHE A 156 20.05 -6.18 6.19
C PHE A 156 19.22 -5.08 6.84
N LEU A 157 17.96 -4.94 6.40
CA LEU A 157 16.95 -4.19 7.11
C LEU A 157 17.25 -4.30 8.60
N SER A 158 17.64 -3.20 9.25
CA SER A 158 17.83 -3.19 10.71
C SER A 158 16.49 -3.39 11.45
N LEU A 159 15.46 -3.86 10.74
CA LEU A 159 14.29 -4.49 11.29
C LEU A 159 14.71 -5.81 11.93
N THR A 160 14.92 -5.73 13.23
CA THR A 160 15.09 -6.89 14.11
C THR A 160 13.77 -7.65 14.34
N TYR A 161 12.69 -7.25 13.67
CA TYR A 161 11.34 -7.74 13.89
C TYR A 161 10.48 -7.62 12.62
N LEU A 162 9.45 -8.47 12.49
CA LEU A 162 8.47 -8.40 11.41
C LEU A 162 7.23 -7.60 11.81
N PRO A 163 6.63 -6.81 10.90
CA PRO A 163 5.36 -6.14 11.17
C PRO A 163 4.17 -7.12 11.07
N PRO A 164 2.96 -6.73 11.51
CA PRO A 164 1.72 -7.48 11.33
C PRO A 164 1.46 -7.91 9.88
N LEU A 165 0.68 -8.99 9.71
CA LEU A 165 0.43 -9.58 8.39
C LEU A 165 -0.19 -8.60 7.38
N ASP A 166 -1.07 -7.71 7.83
CA ASP A 166 -1.69 -6.68 7.00
C ASP A 166 -0.66 -5.64 6.51
N VAL A 167 0.30 -5.27 7.35
CA VAL A 167 1.41 -4.39 6.96
C VAL A 167 2.38 -5.10 6.01
N VAL A 168 2.65 -6.40 6.25
CA VAL A 168 3.45 -7.24 5.33
C VAL A 168 2.77 -7.33 3.96
N MET A 169 1.44 -7.44 3.91
CA MET A 169 0.67 -7.46 2.67
C MET A 169 0.84 -6.17 1.86
N VAL A 170 0.65 -5.01 2.50
CA VAL A 170 0.82 -3.72 1.83
C VAL A 170 2.27 -3.52 1.39
N TRP A 171 3.23 -3.87 2.24
CA TRP A 171 4.65 -3.76 1.89
C TRP A 171 5.02 -4.64 0.69
N HIS A 172 4.57 -5.90 0.68
CA HIS A 172 4.78 -6.81 -0.45
C HIS A 172 4.17 -6.23 -1.74
N ALA A 173 2.92 -5.77 -1.70
CA ALA A 173 2.27 -5.14 -2.84
C ALA A 173 3.05 -3.91 -3.33
N PHE A 174 3.53 -3.07 -2.42
CA PHE A 174 4.32 -1.89 -2.76
C PHE A 174 5.64 -2.23 -3.46
N MET A 175 6.33 -3.29 -3.02
CA MET A 175 7.56 -3.79 -3.66
C MET A 175 7.35 -4.37 -5.06
N THR A 176 6.12 -4.79 -5.41
CA THR A 176 5.82 -5.26 -6.77
C THR A 176 5.82 -4.14 -7.81
N ASN A 177 5.82 -2.87 -7.38
CA ASN A 177 6.07 -1.71 -8.23
C ASN A 177 7.49 -1.15 -7.97
N PRO A 178 8.53 -1.73 -8.59
CA PRO A 178 9.92 -1.44 -8.24
C PRO A 178 10.32 0.02 -8.45
N ARG A 179 9.69 0.69 -9.43
CA ARG A 179 9.90 2.12 -9.71
C ARG A 179 9.45 2.99 -8.54
N MET A 180 8.19 2.84 -8.14
CA MET A 180 7.63 3.62 -7.02
C MET A 180 8.35 3.30 -5.70
N TYR A 181 8.67 2.02 -5.48
CA TYR A 181 9.39 1.57 -4.29
C TYR A 181 10.77 2.23 -4.18
N ALA A 182 11.55 2.21 -5.27
CA ALA A 182 12.87 2.82 -5.32
C ALA A 182 12.80 4.34 -5.08
N GLU A 183 11.89 5.05 -5.77
CA GLU A 183 11.72 6.49 -5.62
C GLU A 183 11.41 6.88 -4.16
N GLU A 184 10.53 6.15 -3.47
CA GLU A 184 10.22 6.42 -2.05
C GLU A 184 11.36 6.08 -1.10
N CYS A 185 12.11 5.01 -1.35
CA CYS A 185 13.31 4.69 -0.58
C CYS A 185 14.37 5.81 -0.71
N PHE A 186 14.54 6.37 -1.91
CA PHE A 186 15.44 7.50 -2.15
C PHE A 186 14.99 8.77 -1.43
N LYS A 187 13.72 9.17 -1.60
CA LYS A 187 13.14 10.34 -0.92
C LYS A 187 13.28 10.23 0.60
N SER A 188 13.03 9.05 1.14
CA SER A 188 13.14 8.78 2.58
C SER A 188 14.59 8.68 3.09
N ARG A 189 15.58 8.69 2.18
CA ARG A 189 17.01 8.46 2.44
C ARG A 189 17.30 7.11 3.07
N VAL A 190 16.48 6.12 2.75
CA VAL A 190 16.66 4.74 3.19
C VAL A 190 17.39 3.98 2.09
N ARG A 191 18.68 4.31 1.94
CA ARG A 191 19.49 3.96 0.76
C ARG A 191 19.76 2.47 0.58
N ASN A 192 19.54 1.66 1.62
CA ASN A 192 19.92 0.25 1.59
C ASN A 192 18.74 -0.69 1.31
N ILE A 193 17.50 -0.30 1.59
CA ILE A 193 16.37 -1.26 1.55
C ILE A 193 15.92 -1.59 0.12
N TRP A 194 16.03 -0.64 -0.82
CA TRP A 194 15.50 -0.83 -2.18
C TRP A 194 16.21 -1.92 -2.99
N ASN A 195 17.45 -2.26 -2.62
CA ASN A 195 18.25 -3.35 -3.22
C ASN A 195 18.24 -4.64 -2.39
N GLU A 196 17.57 -4.66 -1.24
CA GLU A 196 17.56 -5.81 -0.35
C GLU A 196 16.41 -6.74 -0.72
N ASP A 197 16.64 -8.03 -0.54
CA ASP A 197 15.59 -9.03 -0.67
C ASP A 197 14.52 -8.75 0.40
N PHE A 198 13.24 -8.95 0.04
CA PHE A 198 12.15 -9.05 1.01
C PHE A 198 12.53 -10.06 2.11
N PRO A 199 12.10 -9.92 3.39
CA PRO A 199 12.63 -10.72 4.50
C PRO A 199 12.09 -12.16 4.52
N TRP A 200 12.32 -12.90 3.43
CA TRP A 200 11.86 -14.26 3.18
C TRP A 200 12.31 -15.22 4.28
N GLY A 201 13.53 -15.07 4.78
CA GLY A 201 14.06 -15.92 5.85
C GLY A 201 13.33 -15.73 7.18
N MET A 202 12.98 -14.48 7.54
CA MET A 202 12.17 -14.22 8.74
C MET A 202 10.74 -14.70 8.57
N LEU A 203 10.17 -14.53 7.36
CA LEU A 203 8.82 -14.99 7.06
C LEU A 203 8.71 -16.52 7.14
N ASP A 204 9.64 -17.28 6.55
CA ASP A 204 9.59 -18.74 6.61
C ASP A 204 9.65 -19.28 8.06
N MET A 205 10.31 -18.57 8.97
CA MET A 205 10.36 -18.94 10.39
C MET A 205 9.06 -18.70 11.15
N VAL A 206 8.24 -17.73 10.73
CA VAL A 206 6.98 -17.38 11.43
C VAL A 206 5.74 -18.02 10.79
N VAL A 207 5.86 -18.59 9.59
CA VAL A 207 4.75 -19.25 8.89
C VAL A 207 4.78 -20.75 9.14
N ASP A 208 3.73 -21.28 9.76
CA ASP A 208 3.61 -22.71 10.06
C ASP A 208 3.11 -23.55 8.85
N SER A 209 2.98 -24.86 9.04
CA SER A 209 2.48 -25.81 8.05
C SER A 209 1.01 -25.61 7.68
N GLU A 210 0.26 -24.97 8.58
CA GLU A 210 -1.16 -24.68 8.46
C GLU A 210 -1.42 -23.30 7.82
N PHE A 211 -0.36 -22.60 7.41
CA PHE A 211 -0.41 -21.25 6.84
C PHE A 211 -1.02 -20.23 7.82
N ASN A 212 -0.59 -20.27 9.08
CA ASN A 212 -0.83 -19.21 10.06
C ASN A 212 0.42 -18.34 10.23
N TYR A 213 0.19 -17.04 10.49
CA TYR A 213 1.24 -16.07 10.74
C TYR A 213 1.54 -15.98 12.24
N ASN A 214 2.53 -16.74 12.71
CA ASN A 214 2.90 -16.86 14.12
C ASN A 214 4.06 -15.93 14.49
N ALA A 215 3.84 -14.62 14.41
CA ALA A 215 4.83 -13.63 14.86
C ALA A 215 5.15 -13.78 16.34
N THR A 216 6.42 -13.50 16.70
CA THR A 216 6.90 -13.61 18.07
C THR A 216 6.32 -12.52 18.96
N ASN A 217 6.32 -12.72 20.28
CA ASN A 217 5.94 -11.67 21.23
C ASN A 217 6.86 -10.43 21.14
N MET A 218 8.07 -10.59 20.64
CA MET A 218 8.99 -9.47 20.40
C MET A 218 8.49 -8.62 19.24
N ASP A 219 8.08 -9.24 18.13
CA ASP A 219 7.49 -8.55 16.97
C ASP A 219 6.28 -7.72 17.38
N LYS A 220 5.37 -8.36 18.14
CA LYS A 220 4.15 -7.71 18.67
C LYS A 220 4.45 -6.47 19.50
N ARG A 221 5.36 -6.61 20.47
CA ARG A 221 5.76 -5.50 21.35
C ARG A 221 6.45 -4.39 20.57
N ARG A 222 7.40 -4.72 19.69
CA ARG A 222 8.15 -3.74 18.91
C ARG A 222 7.25 -2.92 17.99
N PHE A 223 6.32 -3.58 17.29
CA PHE A 223 5.36 -2.87 16.45
C PHE A 223 4.55 -1.86 17.25
N THR A 224 3.97 -2.27 18.39
CA THR A 224 3.16 -1.38 19.23
C THR A 224 4.00 -0.27 19.88
N GLU A 225 5.22 -0.56 20.34
CA GLU A 225 6.15 0.45 20.88
C GLU A 225 6.51 1.53 19.85
N VAL A 226 6.76 1.12 18.60
CA VAL A 226 7.21 2.03 17.54
C VAL A 226 6.05 2.82 16.96
N THR A 227 4.93 2.16 16.65
CA THR A 227 3.80 2.79 15.95
C THR A 227 2.82 3.47 16.90
N GLY A 228 2.67 2.94 18.12
CA GLY A 228 1.58 3.28 19.05
C GLY A 228 0.26 2.60 18.71
N LEU A 229 0.22 1.71 17.71
CA LEU A 229 -0.99 1.02 17.26
C LEU A 229 -1.09 -0.38 17.86
N PRO A 230 -2.32 -0.92 18.02
CA PRO A 230 -2.50 -2.32 18.39
C PRO A 230 -1.88 -3.25 17.33
N TRP A 231 -1.51 -4.46 17.74
CA TRP A 231 -0.96 -5.46 16.81
C TRP A 231 -2.02 -5.99 15.84
N ASP A 232 -3.24 -6.22 16.33
CA ASP A 232 -4.37 -6.56 15.47
C ASP A 232 -4.99 -5.27 14.91
N LEU A 233 -5.27 -5.25 13.61
CA LEU A 233 -5.95 -4.13 12.94
C LEU A 233 -7.36 -3.95 13.52
N LEU A 234 -8.01 -5.05 13.88
CA LEU A 234 -9.42 -5.05 14.28
C LEU A 234 -9.64 -4.44 15.67
N ASP A 235 -8.60 -4.32 16.49
CA ASP A 235 -8.65 -3.76 17.83
C ASP A 235 -8.80 -2.22 17.86
N GLY A 236 -8.59 -1.51 16.74
CA GLY A 236 -8.41 -0.05 16.76
C GLY A 236 -9.12 0.80 15.71
N THR A 237 -9.76 0.21 14.69
CA THR A 237 -9.86 0.92 13.39
C THR A 237 -11.28 1.18 12.88
N LYS A 238 -12.17 1.74 13.72
CA LYS A 238 -13.46 2.29 13.24
C LYS A 238 -13.35 3.71 12.66
N PHE A 239 -12.30 4.45 13.04
CA PHE A 239 -12.13 5.84 12.69
C PHE A 239 -10.71 6.10 12.18
N LYS A 240 -10.57 7.05 11.24
CA LYS A 240 -9.30 7.62 10.83
C LYS A 240 -9.10 8.97 11.52
N LEU A 241 -7.86 9.24 11.95
CA LEU A 241 -7.46 10.57 12.41
C LEU A 241 -6.96 11.39 11.22
N VAL A 242 -7.62 12.51 10.94
CA VAL A 242 -7.26 13.44 9.87
C VAL A 242 -6.86 14.78 10.48
N GLU A 243 -5.70 15.31 10.09
CA GLU A 243 -5.28 16.66 10.46
C GLU A 243 -6.03 17.69 9.63
N CYS A 244 -6.68 18.66 10.29
CA CYS A 244 -7.32 19.76 9.58
C CYS A 244 -6.27 20.75 9.04
N PHE A 245 -6.24 20.96 7.73
CA PHE A 245 -5.32 21.90 7.07
C PHE A 245 -5.45 23.36 7.52
N HIS A 246 -6.59 23.76 8.09
CA HIS A 246 -6.80 25.15 8.50
C HIS A 246 -6.41 25.43 9.96
N CYS A 247 -6.62 24.48 10.87
CA CYS A 247 -6.39 24.70 12.31
C CYS A 247 -5.44 23.68 12.96
N SER A 248 -4.88 22.75 12.19
CA SER A 248 -3.98 21.66 12.62
C SER A 248 -4.51 20.78 13.75
N LYS A 249 -5.83 20.79 13.98
CA LYS A 249 -6.47 19.88 14.93
C LYS A 249 -6.79 18.57 14.24
N PHE A 250 -6.51 17.48 14.94
CA PHE A 250 -6.89 16.15 14.52
C PHE A 250 -8.39 15.92 14.73
N VAL A 251 -9.05 15.39 13.70
CA VAL A 251 -10.48 15.08 13.67
C VAL A 251 -10.63 13.58 13.42
N HIS A 252 -11.48 12.92 14.21
CA HIS A 252 -11.85 11.53 13.95
C HIS A 252 -12.95 11.52 12.88
N VAL A 253 -12.67 10.84 11.78
CA VAL A 253 -13.62 10.65 10.68
C VAL A 253 -13.94 9.15 10.60
N PRO A 254 -15.22 8.78 10.37
CA PRO A 254 -15.59 7.37 10.23
C PRO A 254 -14.93 6.80 8.97
N LEU A 255 -14.27 5.64 9.13
CA LEU A 255 -13.66 4.96 7.99
C LEU A 255 -14.75 4.50 7.00
N VAL A 256 -15.76 3.83 7.55
CA VAL A 256 -17.01 3.45 6.89
C VAL A 256 -18.15 4.04 7.71
N PHE A 257 -19.16 4.56 7.03
CA PHE A 257 -20.38 5.05 7.64
C PHE A 257 -21.59 4.35 7.02
N VAL A 258 -22.36 3.69 7.88
CA VAL A 258 -23.66 3.10 7.58
C VAL A 258 -24.71 3.86 8.39
N ASP A 259 -25.83 4.21 7.76
CA ASP A 259 -26.93 4.88 8.46
C ASP A 259 -27.75 3.92 9.34
N ARG A 260 -28.86 4.41 9.91
CA ARG A 260 -29.67 3.60 10.84
C ARG A 260 -30.47 2.51 10.13
N GLU A 261 -30.61 2.65 8.83
CA GLU A 261 -31.37 1.79 7.94
C GLU A 261 -30.47 0.70 7.33
N GLY A 262 -29.17 0.66 7.67
CA GLY A 262 -28.22 -0.32 7.14
C GLY A 262 -27.61 0.09 5.79
N VAL A 263 -27.81 1.33 5.35
CA VAL A 263 -27.36 1.79 4.03
C VAL A 263 -25.99 2.47 4.16
N TYR A 264 -25.02 1.98 3.39
CA TYR A 264 -23.70 2.59 3.25
C TYR A 264 -23.78 3.98 2.62
N GLN A 265 -23.14 4.96 3.25
CA GLN A 265 -23.15 6.35 2.80
C GLN A 265 -21.74 6.74 2.30
N PRO A 266 -21.51 6.82 0.98
CA PRO A 266 -20.19 7.15 0.43
C PRO A 266 -19.74 8.56 0.81
N GLU A 267 -20.66 9.52 0.84
CA GLU A 267 -20.43 10.93 1.18
C GLU A 267 -19.88 11.12 2.62
N ARG A 268 -20.14 10.13 3.50
CA ARG A 268 -19.75 10.15 4.91
C ARG A 268 -18.69 9.12 5.27
N SER A 269 -18.28 8.27 4.34
CA SER A 269 -17.28 7.22 4.57
C SER A 269 -15.92 7.68 4.06
N TYR A 270 -14.91 7.81 4.92
CA TYR A 270 -13.60 8.34 4.51
C TYR A 270 -12.89 7.47 3.45
N ILE A 271 -13.22 6.19 3.30
CA ILE A 271 -12.69 5.37 2.21
C ILE A 271 -13.19 5.79 0.83
N SER A 272 -14.28 6.57 0.75
CA SER A 272 -14.89 6.99 -0.49
C SER A 272 -14.27 8.29 -1.04
N PRO A 273 -14.03 8.39 -2.36
CA PRO A 273 -13.65 9.66 -2.99
C PRO A 273 -14.70 10.78 -2.83
N ALA A 274 -15.97 10.41 -2.60
CA ALA A 274 -17.06 11.36 -2.36
C ALA A 274 -17.11 11.91 -0.92
N TYR A 275 -16.24 11.44 -0.02
CA TYR A 275 -16.24 11.88 1.36
C TYR A 275 -16.13 13.40 1.50
N HIS A 276 -17.03 13.98 2.27
CA HIS A 276 -16.95 15.34 2.73
C HIS A 276 -17.45 15.46 4.17
N GLY A 277 -16.66 16.12 5.02
CA GLY A 277 -17.01 16.37 6.42
C GLY A 277 -16.46 17.70 6.92
N ASP A 278 -16.93 18.17 8.08
CA ASP A 278 -16.49 19.46 8.63
C ASP A 278 -15.57 19.30 9.82
N CYS A 279 -14.54 20.14 9.91
CA CYS A 279 -13.75 20.27 11.13
C CYS A 279 -14.63 20.83 12.26
N GLY A 280 -14.75 20.08 13.37
CA GLY A 280 -15.55 20.52 14.52
C GLY A 280 -15.10 21.85 15.14
N SER A 281 -13.83 22.25 14.97
CA SER A 281 -13.27 23.48 15.53
C SER A 281 -13.38 24.71 14.64
N CYS A 282 -12.99 24.62 13.36
CA CYS A 282 -12.94 25.76 12.45
C CYS A 282 -13.96 25.70 11.30
N LYS A 283 -14.76 24.62 11.23
CA LYS A 283 -15.78 24.40 10.20
C LYS A 283 -15.24 24.35 8.76
N SER A 284 -13.93 24.18 8.59
CA SER A 284 -13.33 23.93 7.28
C SER A 284 -13.72 22.54 6.77
N LEU A 285 -13.95 22.46 5.46
CA LEU A 285 -14.25 21.22 4.76
C LEU A 285 -13.04 20.27 4.78
N LEU A 286 -13.31 18.99 5.03
CA LEU A 286 -12.38 17.87 5.03
C LEU A 286 -12.79 16.92 3.91
N THR A 287 -11.85 16.63 3.02
CA THR A 287 -12.00 15.70 1.89
C THR A 287 -10.88 14.66 1.93
N THR A 288 -11.01 13.56 1.17
CA THR A 288 -10.00 12.49 1.09
C THR A 288 -8.76 12.89 0.30
N THR A 289 -8.95 13.67 -0.76
CA THR A 289 -7.88 14.45 -1.36
C THR A 289 -7.66 15.66 -0.47
N GLY A 290 -6.52 15.74 0.21
CA GLY A 290 -6.12 16.96 0.92
C GLY A 290 -6.36 18.14 -0.03
N CYS A 291 -7.14 19.12 0.44
CA CYS A 291 -7.69 20.21 -0.35
C CYS A 291 -6.64 20.74 -1.35
N GLY A 292 -6.96 20.67 -2.64
CA GLY A 292 -6.07 21.08 -3.72
C GLY A 292 -5.51 22.48 -3.48
N CYS A 293 -4.19 22.60 -3.63
CA CYS A 293 -3.57 23.87 -3.99
C CYS A 293 -3.80 24.13 -5.49
#